data_AF-A0AAX3LC97-F1
#
_entry.id   AF-A0AAX3LC97-F1
#
_cell.length_a   1.000
_cell.length_b   1.000
_cell.length_c   1.000
_cell.angle_alpha   90.00
_cell.angle_beta   90.00
_cell.angle_gamma   90.00
#
_symmetry.space_group_name_H-M   'P 1'
#
loop_
_entity.id
_entity.type
_entity.pdbx_description
1 polymer ?
#
loop_
_entity_poly.entity_id
_entity_poly.type
_entity_poly.pdbx_seq_one_letter_code
_entity_poly.pdbx_strand_id
1 'polypeptide(L)'
;MAKNDFKPFATGNGANVLTQAEYEALAALASGFTSGKASSAQINKAIRQATVIASVIAQFTADNGGSDVLDNGNTAAILASFITALNTSVGNSLGSNFLRKTNNLSDISNATTSRQNLSAAKSGVNSDITALNGLTTPLTVPQGGTGATSAINARANLYAAQLGANSDITSLSGLTTALSIDQGGTGAKTAAGARSNISAASSGANSDITSISGLTTALSVPQGGTGATSAVNARANLFAAQLGANSDITSLNGLTTALSIDQGGTGAKTAANARSNIGAAASGSNSDITAINGLTTALSVPQGGTGSSSAAGARANLFAAQLGANSDITSLSGLTTALSVTQGGTGAKTATAARANLFAGGIPTALNSAQGWWKCADTGRIFQHGKVAITSGSQLTFPIAFPNACFAVILTDNDGYKDVGLLGATTTYASFTSGSGGTVTVGYLAIGY
;
A
#
# COMPACT_ATOMS: atom_id res chain seq x y z
N MET A 1 -0.33 -123.72 38.85
CA MET A 1 -1.74 -123.46 38.54
C MET A 1 -2.55 -123.88 39.74
N ALA A 2 -3.58 -123.10 40.07
CA ALA A 2 -4.52 -123.49 41.12
C ALA A 2 -5.21 -124.81 40.76
N LYS A 3 -5.51 -125.60 41.79
CA LYS A 3 -6.05 -126.94 41.69
C LYS A 3 -7.57 -126.91 41.72
N ASN A 4 -8.19 -127.66 40.82
CA ASN A 4 -9.64 -127.91 40.81
C ASN A 4 -9.92 -129.31 41.36
N ASP A 5 -10.59 -129.44 42.50
CA ASP A 5 -10.95 -130.74 43.08
C ASP A 5 -12.29 -131.28 42.56
N PHE A 6 -13.12 -130.46 41.91
CA PHE A 6 -14.36 -130.91 41.29
C PHE A 6 -14.06 -131.63 39.98
N LYS A 7 -14.19 -132.96 39.97
CA LYS A 7 -13.85 -133.80 38.82
C LYS A 7 -15.10 -134.22 38.03
N PRO A 8 -15.02 -134.22 36.69
CA PRO A 8 -16.12 -134.69 35.88
C PRO A 8 -16.20 -136.22 35.94
N PHE A 9 -17.40 -136.76 36.14
CA PHE A 9 -17.63 -138.19 36.22
C PHE A 9 -17.96 -138.79 34.84
N ALA A 10 -17.49 -140.01 34.54
CA ALA A 10 -17.83 -140.78 33.34
C ALA A 10 -17.57 -140.05 31.99
N THR A 11 -16.46 -139.33 31.88
CA THR A 11 -16.01 -138.66 30.63
C THR A 11 -15.07 -139.49 29.76
N GLY A 12 -14.62 -140.65 30.24
CA GLY A 12 -13.72 -141.54 29.51
C GLY A 12 -14.35 -142.14 28.25
N ASN A 13 -13.50 -142.52 27.30
CA ASN A 13 -13.95 -143.22 26.10
C ASN A 13 -14.62 -144.55 26.49
N GLY A 14 -15.78 -144.85 25.90
CA GLY A 14 -16.55 -146.05 26.25
C GLY A 14 -17.25 -146.00 27.62
N ALA A 15 -17.39 -144.83 28.25
CA ALA A 15 -18.12 -144.68 29.50
C ALA A 15 -19.57 -145.21 29.36
N ASN A 16 -20.03 -145.94 30.39
CA ASN A 16 -21.39 -146.48 30.47
C ASN A 16 -22.39 -145.34 30.73
N VAL A 17 -22.76 -144.62 29.67
CA VAL A 17 -23.68 -143.48 29.66
C VAL A 17 -24.56 -143.55 28.42
N LEU A 18 -25.80 -143.07 28.53
CA LEU A 18 -26.66 -142.93 27.36
C LEU A 18 -26.10 -141.96 26.31
N THR A 19 -26.40 -142.21 25.04
CA THR A 19 -26.21 -141.20 23.99
C THR A 19 -27.07 -139.96 24.29
N GLN A 20 -26.76 -138.84 23.63
CA GLN A 20 -27.54 -137.62 23.86
C GLN A 20 -29.00 -137.78 23.46
N ALA A 21 -29.26 -138.37 22.29
CA ALA A 21 -30.62 -138.62 21.79
C ALA A 21 -31.42 -139.56 22.71
N GLU A 22 -30.80 -140.63 23.22
CA GLU A 22 -31.48 -141.55 24.16
C GLU A 22 -31.77 -140.90 25.52
N TYR A 23 -30.91 -139.99 25.98
CA TYR A 23 -31.14 -139.26 27.23
C TYR A 23 -32.25 -138.22 27.09
N GLU A 24 -32.30 -137.51 25.96
CA GLU A 24 -33.37 -136.55 25.66
C GLU A 24 -34.74 -137.22 25.47
N ALA A 25 -34.76 -138.46 24.95
CA ALA A 25 -35.96 -139.27 24.83
C ALA A 25 -36.39 -139.97 26.14
N LEU A 26 -35.55 -139.96 27.18
CA LEU A 26 -35.82 -140.63 28.43
C LEU A 26 -36.91 -139.89 29.21
N ALA A 27 -38.04 -140.55 29.50
CA ALA A 27 -39.14 -139.94 30.28
C ALA A 27 -38.68 -139.39 31.65
N ALA A 28 -37.70 -140.06 32.28
CA ALA A 28 -37.10 -139.64 33.55
C ALA A 28 -36.31 -138.31 33.47
N LEU A 29 -36.01 -137.79 32.28
CA LEU A 29 -35.40 -136.46 32.14
C LEU A 29 -36.35 -135.36 32.62
N ALA A 30 -37.65 -135.50 32.38
CA ALA A 30 -38.66 -134.53 32.80
C ALA A 30 -39.17 -134.79 34.22
N SER A 31 -39.38 -136.06 34.59
CA SER A 31 -39.98 -136.43 35.89
C SER A 31 -38.97 -136.75 36.99
N GLY A 32 -37.68 -136.84 36.67
CA GLY A 32 -36.69 -137.50 37.51
C GLY A 32 -36.87 -139.04 37.54
N PHE A 33 -35.91 -139.73 38.15
CA PHE A 33 -36.03 -141.16 38.42
C PHE A 33 -37.03 -141.40 39.54
N THR A 34 -38.10 -142.14 39.25
CA THR A 34 -39.15 -142.51 40.21
C THR A 34 -38.81 -143.83 40.92
N SER A 35 -39.70 -144.29 41.82
CA SER A 35 -39.50 -145.54 42.57
C SER A 35 -39.29 -146.74 41.63
N GLY A 36 -38.13 -147.38 41.75
CA GLY A 36 -37.70 -148.45 40.86
C GLY A 36 -36.18 -148.44 40.66
N LYS A 37 -35.69 -149.33 39.79
CA LYS A 37 -34.26 -149.41 39.46
C LYS A 37 -33.98 -148.57 38.22
N ALA A 38 -33.22 -147.48 38.37
CA ALA A 38 -32.69 -146.75 37.22
C ALA A 38 -31.48 -147.51 36.62
N SER A 39 -31.37 -147.53 35.30
CA SER A 39 -30.20 -148.13 34.65
C SER A 39 -28.95 -147.32 34.99
N SER A 40 -27.83 -148.00 35.21
CA SER A 40 -26.54 -147.36 35.48
C SER A 40 -26.15 -146.38 34.36
N ALA A 41 -26.48 -146.69 33.10
CA ALA A 41 -26.24 -145.78 31.96
C ALA A 41 -27.04 -144.46 32.06
N GLN A 42 -28.26 -144.52 32.60
CA GLN A 42 -29.13 -143.36 32.78
C GLN A 42 -28.62 -142.47 33.92
N ILE A 43 -28.29 -143.07 35.07
CA ILE A 43 -27.76 -142.37 36.24
C ILE A 43 -26.39 -141.76 35.94
N ASN A 44 -25.49 -142.52 35.32
CA ASN A 44 -24.17 -142.02 34.95
C ASN A 44 -24.27 -140.83 33.98
N LYS A 45 -25.25 -140.83 33.06
CA LYS A 45 -25.46 -139.70 32.14
C LYS A 45 -25.91 -138.44 32.89
N ALA A 46 -26.85 -138.57 33.83
CA ALA A 46 -27.31 -137.45 34.65
C ALA A 46 -26.19 -136.88 35.54
N ILE A 47 -25.45 -137.76 36.25
CA ILE A 47 -24.32 -137.36 37.09
C ILE A 47 -23.20 -136.75 36.24
N ARG A 48 -22.93 -137.28 35.05
CA ARG A 48 -21.94 -136.71 34.12
C ARG A 48 -22.31 -135.28 33.73
N GLN A 49 -23.56 -135.01 33.31
CA GLN A 49 -23.98 -133.66 32.92
C GLN A 49 -23.76 -132.65 34.07
N ALA A 50 -24.11 -133.02 35.30
CA ALA A 50 -23.92 -132.17 36.47
C ALA A 50 -22.43 -131.94 36.82
N THR A 51 -21.66 -133.03 36.90
CA THR A 51 -20.24 -132.98 37.33
C THR A 51 -19.32 -132.36 36.26
N VAL A 52 -19.65 -132.48 34.97
CA VAL A 52 -18.91 -131.81 33.90
C VAL A 52 -19.03 -130.30 34.01
N ILE A 53 -20.24 -129.76 34.17
CA ILE A 53 -20.43 -128.30 34.32
C ILE A 53 -19.80 -127.80 35.62
N ALA A 54 -19.97 -128.53 36.74
CA ALA A 54 -19.33 -128.19 38.00
C ALA A 54 -17.80 -128.13 37.87
N SER A 55 -17.20 -129.12 37.20
CA SER A 55 -15.75 -129.15 36.96
C SER A 55 -15.30 -128.00 36.07
N VAL A 56 -16.04 -127.65 35.02
CA VAL A 56 -15.71 -126.53 34.11
C VAL A 56 -15.74 -125.19 34.85
N ILE A 57 -16.78 -124.93 35.65
CA ILE A 57 -16.90 -123.70 36.44
C ILE A 57 -15.79 -123.64 37.49
N ALA A 58 -15.52 -124.75 38.17
CA ALA A 58 -14.42 -124.83 39.15
C ALA A 58 -13.05 -124.65 38.49
N GLN A 59 -12.86 -125.15 37.27
CA GLN A 59 -11.63 -124.93 36.50
C GLN A 59 -11.47 -123.47 36.09
N PHE A 60 -12.53 -122.84 35.55
CA PHE A 60 -12.53 -121.40 35.25
C PHE A 60 -12.20 -120.57 36.49
N THR A 61 -12.76 -120.96 37.64
CA THR A 61 -12.52 -120.31 38.92
C THR A 61 -11.08 -120.46 39.38
N ALA A 62 -10.50 -121.66 39.27
CA ALA A 62 -9.10 -121.89 39.61
C ALA A 62 -8.16 -121.09 38.67
N ASP A 63 -8.40 -121.15 37.37
CA ASP A 63 -7.52 -120.54 36.36
C ASP A 63 -7.50 -119.01 36.46
N ASN A 64 -8.66 -118.38 36.71
CA ASN A 64 -8.79 -116.92 36.74
C ASN A 64 -8.81 -116.32 38.16
N GLY A 65 -9.08 -117.12 39.19
CA GLY A 65 -9.13 -116.69 40.60
C GLY A 65 -7.80 -116.87 41.34
N GLY A 66 -6.87 -117.66 40.78
CA GLY A 66 -5.51 -117.83 41.31
C GLY A 66 -5.41 -118.64 42.60
N SER A 67 -6.50 -119.26 43.06
CA SER A 67 -6.57 -120.08 44.29
C SER A 67 -7.28 -121.41 44.03
N ASP A 68 -6.94 -122.44 44.82
CA ASP A 68 -7.52 -123.79 44.68
C ASP A 68 -9.02 -123.81 44.95
N VAL A 69 -9.76 -124.58 44.16
CA VAL A 69 -11.20 -124.81 44.31
C VAL A 69 -11.41 -126.20 44.91
N LEU A 70 -11.49 -126.25 46.24
CA LEU A 70 -11.52 -127.47 47.05
C LEU A 70 -12.94 -128.05 47.20
N ASP A 71 -13.09 -129.37 47.11
CA ASP A 71 -14.35 -130.09 47.37
C ASP A 71 -14.45 -130.49 48.86
N ASN A 72 -14.66 -129.50 49.72
CA ASN A 72 -14.76 -129.68 51.18
C ASN A 72 -16.08 -129.16 51.79
N GLY A 73 -17.06 -128.84 50.94
CA GLY A 73 -18.36 -128.30 51.33
C GLY A 73 -18.39 -126.80 51.67
N ASN A 74 -17.27 -126.07 51.59
CA ASN A 74 -17.23 -124.64 51.86
C ASN A 74 -17.69 -123.80 50.66
N THR A 75 -19.01 -123.65 50.52
CA THR A 75 -19.63 -122.91 49.42
C THR A 75 -19.29 -121.42 49.40
N ALA A 76 -19.02 -120.80 50.56
CA ALA A 76 -18.66 -119.39 50.67
C ALA A 76 -17.27 -119.11 50.06
N ALA A 77 -16.29 -119.98 50.33
CA ALA A 77 -14.96 -119.87 49.75
C ALA A 77 -14.98 -120.07 48.22
N ILE A 78 -15.80 -121.01 47.74
CA ILE A 78 -16.01 -121.25 46.31
C ILE A 78 -16.62 -120.00 45.65
N LEU A 79 -17.65 -119.40 46.26
CA LEU A 79 -18.29 -118.19 45.72
C LEU A 79 -17.32 -116.99 45.68
N ALA A 80 -16.55 -116.76 46.73
CA ALA A 80 -15.57 -115.67 46.77
C ALA A 80 -14.49 -115.85 45.68
N SER A 81 -14.02 -117.09 45.49
CA SER A 81 -13.07 -117.45 44.45
C SER A 81 -13.68 -117.23 43.07
N PHE A 82 -14.95 -117.60 42.87
CA PHE A 82 -15.66 -117.40 41.59
C PHE A 82 -15.85 -115.91 41.26
N ILE A 83 -16.23 -115.08 42.23
CA ILE A 83 -16.34 -113.61 42.04
C ILE A 83 -14.98 -113.01 41.65
N THR A 84 -13.91 -113.45 42.32
CA THR A 84 -12.54 -113.01 42.02
C THR A 84 -12.13 -113.40 40.61
N ALA A 85 -12.40 -114.65 40.21
CA ALA A 85 -12.16 -115.14 38.86
C ALA A 85 -12.92 -114.33 37.81
N LEU A 86 -14.20 -114.01 38.06
CA LEU A 86 -15.02 -113.21 37.15
C LEU A 86 -14.46 -111.79 36.99
N ASN A 87 -14.16 -111.10 38.09
CA ASN A 87 -13.61 -109.75 38.05
C ASN A 87 -12.25 -109.68 37.35
N THR A 88 -11.39 -110.69 37.60
CA THR A 88 -10.08 -110.80 36.95
C THR A 88 -10.23 -111.05 35.45
N SER A 89 -11.13 -111.97 35.06
CA SER A 89 -11.43 -112.26 33.67
C SER A 89 -11.96 -111.03 32.94
N VAL A 90 -12.84 -110.24 33.58
CA VAL A 90 -13.37 -108.98 33.01
C VAL A 90 -12.27 -107.92 32.92
N GLY A 91 -11.46 -107.75 33.96
CA GLY A 91 -10.34 -106.79 33.95
C GLY A 91 -9.31 -107.07 32.86
N ASN A 92 -9.05 -108.36 32.57
CA ASN A 92 -8.10 -108.78 31.54
C ASN A 92 -8.71 -108.80 30.13
N SER A 93 -10.01 -109.07 29.97
CA SER A 93 -10.65 -109.27 28.66
C SER A 93 -11.25 -108.02 28.02
N LEU A 94 -11.39 -106.90 28.74
CA LEU A 94 -11.97 -105.66 28.17
C LEU A 94 -11.06 -104.93 27.15
N GLY A 95 -9.81 -105.37 26.96
CA GLY A 95 -8.91 -104.84 25.91
C GLY A 95 -8.65 -103.33 26.00
N SER A 96 -8.14 -102.75 24.90
CA SER A 96 -7.89 -101.31 24.73
C SER A 96 -9.12 -100.53 24.22
N ASN A 97 -10.30 -101.17 24.16
CA ASN A 97 -11.51 -100.59 23.59
C ASN A 97 -12.28 -99.69 24.56
N PHE A 98 -11.86 -99.62 25.83
CA PHE A 98 -12.50 -98.80 26.87
C PHE A 98 -11.45 -97.97 27.62
N LEU A 99 -11.85 -96.78 28.05
CA LEU A 99 -11.00 -95.89 28.85
C LEU A 99 -10.87 -96.44 30.28
N ARG A 100 -9.64 -96.57 30.78
CA ARG A 100 -9.36 -97.03 32.14
C ARG A 100 -9.17 -95.83 33.06
N LYS A 101 -9.89 -95.80 34.19
CA LYS A 101 -9.70 -94.75 35.23
C LYS A 101 -8.25 -94.63 35.69
N THR A 102 -7.55 -95.76 35.81
CA THR A 102 -6.15 -95.82 36.25
C THR A 102 -5.17 -95.19 35.26
N ASN A 103 -5.53 -95.13 33.97
CA ASN A 103 -4.64 -94.69 32.91
C ASN A 103 -4.78 -93.19 32.62
N ASN A 104 -5.67 -92.48 33.32
CA ASN A 104 -5.84 -91.03 33.24
C ASN A 104 -5.77 -90.48 31.79
N LEU A 105 -6.55 -91.08 30.90
CA LEU A 105 -6.64 -90.72 29.48
C LEU A 105 -5.40 -91.03 28.62
N SER A 106 -4.35 -91.67 29.15
CA SER A 106 -3.20 -92.14 28.35
C SER A 106 -3.55 -93.29 27.39
N ASP A 107 -4.73 -93.91 27.55
CA ASP A 107 -5.30 -94.86 26.58
C ASP A 107 -5.69 -94.21 25.24
N ILE A 108 -5.75 -92.88 25.18
CA ILE A 108 -6.11 -92.13 23.98
C ILE A 108 -4.88 -92.03 23.05
N SER A 109 -4.87 -92.82 21.99
CA SER A 109 -3.76 -92.92 21.03
C SER A 109 -3.48 -91.63 20.23
N ASN A 110 -4.47 -90.77 20.04
CA ASN A 110 -4.32 -89.49 19.35
C ASN A 110 -5.08 -88.38 20.07
N ALA A 111 -4.39 -87.72 21.01
CA ALA A 111 -4.94 -86.60 21.76
C ALA A 111 -5.44 -85.46 20.86
N THR A 112 -4.87 -85.27 19.67
CA THR A 112 -5.27 -84.21 18.72
C THR A 112 -6.63 -84.51 18.09
N THR A 113 -6.83 -85.72 17.56
CA THR A 113 -8.12 -86.14 17.00
C THR A 113 -9.22 -86.16 18.07
N SER A 114 -8.90 -86.58 19.30
CA SER A 114 -9.86 -86.53 20.41
C SER A 114 -10.27 -85.10 20.76
N ARG A 115 -9.33 -84.14 20.85
CA ARG A 115 -9.68 -82.73 21.06
C ARG A 115 -10.58 -82.17 19.95
N GLN A 116 -10.37 -82.59 18.70
CA GLN A 116 -11.23 -82.21 17.58
C GLN A 116 -12.65 -82.78 17.72
N ASN A 117 -12.78 -84.06 18.07
CA ASN A 117 -14.08 -84.70 18.27
C ASN A 117 -14.87 -84.09 19.45
N LEU A 118 -14.19 -83.67 20.51
CA LEU A 118 -14.82 -83.02 21.67
C LEU A 118 -15.18 -81.54 21.44
N SER A 119 -14.85 -80.96 20.28
CA SER A 119 -15.13 -79.54 19.97
C SER A 119 -14.58 -78.53 20.99
N ALA A 120 -13.53 -78.88 21.73
CA ALA A 120 -13.03 -78.11 22.88
C ALA A 120 -12.53 -76.69 22.55
N ALA A 121 -12.36 -76.35 21.27
CA ALA A 121 -11.91 -75.04 20.81
C ALA A 121 -12.93 -74.28 19.94
N LYS A 122 -14.18 -74.78 19.79
CA LYS A 122 -15.15 -74.22 18.83
C LYS A 122 -16.18 -73.26 19.45
N SER A 123 -16.32 -73.20 20.78
CA SER A 123 -17.36 -72.37 21.42
C SER A 123 -17.10 -72.08 22.91
N GLY A 124 -16.05 -71.33 23.22
CA GLY A 124 -15.77 -70.88 24.59
C GLY A 124 -15.00 -69.57 24.64
N VAL A 125 -15.10 -68.85 25.74
CA VAL A 125 -14.14 -67.80 26.09
C VAL A 125 -12.85 -68.54 26.46
N ASN A 126 -11.89 -68.63 25.54
CA ASN A 126 -10.62 -69.36 25.71
C ASN A 126 -9.66 -68.63 26.69
N SER A 127 -10.18 -68.04 27.76
CA SER A 127 -9.41 -67.28 28.76
C SER A 127 -8.41 -68.14 29.54
N ASP A 128 -8.59 -69.46 29.51
CA ASP A 128 -7.69 -70.47 30.07
C ASP A 128 -6.50 -70.80 29.14
N ILE A 129 -6.55 -70.39 27.87
CA ILE A 129 -5.42 -70.56 26.95
C ILE A 129 -4.39 -69.46 27.21
N THR A 130 -3.32 -69.83 27.91
CA THR A 130 -2.20 -68.92 28.23
C THR A 130 -1.12 -68.89 27.15
N ALA A 131 -1.08 -69.86 26.24
CA ALA A 131 -0.16 -69.91 25.10
C ALA A 131 -0.68 -70.79 23.95
N LEU A 132 -0.41 -70.41 22.69
CA LEU A 132 -0.68 -71.21 21.48
C LEU A 132 0.63 -71.60 20.79
N ASN A 133 1.46 -72.39 21.46
CA ASN A 133 2.70 -72.88 20.87
C ASN A 133 2.39 -73.84 19.70
N GLY A 134 2.83 -73.50 18.48
CA GLY A 134 2.67 -74.33 17.27
C GLY A 134 1.79 -73.75 16.16
N LEU A 135 1.29 -72.52 16.30
CA LEU A 135 0.52 -71.87 15.24
C LEU A 135 1.45 -71.41 14.09
N THR A 136 1.26 -71.96 12.89
CA THR A 136 2.04 -71.62 11.69
C THR A 136 1.43 -70.50 10.85
N THR A 137 0.24 -70.01 11.22
CA THR A 137 -0.48 -68.90 10.57
C THR A 137 -0.77 -67.77 11.56
N PRO A 138 -0.56 -66.49 11.21
CA PRO A 138 -0.86 -65.38 12.12
C PRO A 138 -2.34 -65.36 12.56
N LEU A 139 -2.58 -65.07 13.84
CA LEU A 139 -3.91 -64.80 14.37
C LEU A 139 -4.37 -63.43 13.88
N THR A 140 -5.61 -63.31 13.38
CA THR A 140 -6.11 -62.01 12.90
C THR A 140 -6.34 -61.05 14.06
N VAL A 141 -6.27 -59.74 13.80
CA VAL A 141 -6.49 -58.70 14.83
C VAL A 141 -7.83 -58.87 15.56
N PRO A 142 -8.98 -59.12 14.90
CA PRO A 142 -10.26 -59.36 15.59
C PRO A 142 -10.28 -60.58 16.50
N GLN A 143 -9.37 -61.53 16.28
CA GLN A 143 -9.26 -62.78 17.04
C GLN A 143 -8.17 -62.70 18.13
N GLY A 144 -7.63 -61.50 18.42
CA GLY A 144 -6.61 -61.31 19.46
C GLY A 144 -5.17 -61.36 18.96
N GLY A 145 -4.93 -61.26 17.64
CA GLY A 145 -3.60 -61.31 17.03
C GLY A 145 -2.59 -60.23 17.45
N THR A 146 -2.99 -59.29 18.30
CA THR A 146 -2.11 -58.28 18.88
C THR A 146 -1.51 -58.70 20.22
N GLY A 147 -2.01 -59.76 20.86
CA GLY A 147 -1.57 -60.17 22.20
C GLY A 147 -1.86 -59.16 23.32
N ALA A 148 -2.71 -58.16 23.06
CA ALA A 148 -3.01 -57.09 24.00
C ALA A 148 -4.33 -57.32 24.76
N THR A 149 -4.33 -57.00 26.06
CA THR A 149 -5.52 -57.08 26.95
C THR A 149 -6.28 -55.75 27.06
N SER A 150 -5.81 -54.68 26.39
CA SER A 150 -6.46 -53.38 26.36
C SER A 150 -6.37 -52.75 24.98
N ALA A 151 -7.31 -51.87 24.65
CA ALA A 151 -7.30 -51.14 23.37
C ALA A 151 -6.03 -50.29 23.18
N ILE A 152 -5.41 -49.82 24.27
CA ILE A 152 -4.17 -49.04 24.23
C ILE A 152 -3.00 -49.91 23.79
N ASN A 153 -2.83 -51.08 24.42
CA ASN A 153 -1.76 -52.02 24.11
C ASN A 153 -1.94 -52.62 22.71
N ALA A 154 -3.19 -52.82 22.26
CA ALA A 154 -3.48 -53.31 20.91
C ALA A 154 -3.01 -52.32 19.84
N ARG A 155 -3.22 -51.01 20.06
CA ARG A 155 -2.74 -49.95 19.16
C ARG A 155 -1.21 -49.84 19.16
N ALA A 156 -0.58 -49.99 20.33
CA ALA A 156 0.88 -49.99 20.46
C ALA A 156 1.52 -51.16 19.71
N ASN A 157 0.98 -52.37 19.87
CA ASN A 157 1.50 -53.59 19.23
C ASN A 157 1.34 -53.58 17.70
N LEU A 158 0.45 -52.74 17.17
CA LEU A 158 0.25 -52.55 15.72
C LEU A 158 1.08 -51.41 15.12
N TYR A 159 1.83 -50.64 15.92
CA TYR A 159 2.53 -49.41 15.46
C TYR A 159 1.61 -48.41 14.74
N ALA A 160 0.31 -48.42 15.03
CA ALA A 160 -0.71 -47.73 14.24
C ALA A 160 -0.54 -46.19 14.18
N ALA A 161 0.22 -45.59 15.10
CA ALA A 161 0.52 -44.16 15.10
C ALA A 161 1.94 -43.81 14.64
N GLN A 162 2.83 -44.80 14.47
CA GLN A 162 4.27 -44.58 14.29
C GLN A 162 4.74 -44.82 12.84
N LEU A 163 3.99 -45.60 12.04
CA LEU A 163 4.37 -45.96 10.66
C LEU A 163 3.13 -45.96 9.74
N GLY A 164 2.87 -44.85 9.04
CA GLY A 164 1.87 -44.81 7.96
C GLY A 164 1.16 -43.47 7.76
N ALA A 165 0.49 -43.33 6.61
CA ALA A 165 -0.46 -42.25 6.39
C ALA A 165 -1.71 -42.51 7.24
N ASN A 166 -1.91 -41.71 8.29
CA ASN A 166 -2.99 -41.83 9.27
C ASN A 166 -4.36 -41.34 8.74
N SER A 167 -4.68 -41.61 7.47
CA SER A 167 -5.91 -41.12 6.82
C SER A 167 -7.20 -41.71 7.41
N ASP A 168 -7.08 -42.80 8.16
CA ASP A 168 -8.14 -43.47 8.92
C ASP A 168 -8.44 -42.81 10.28
N ILE A 169 -7.58 -41.90 10.76
CA ILE A 169 -7.85 -41.11 11.96
C ILE A 169 -8.85 -40.00 11.62
N THR A 170 -10.13 -40.26 11.87
CA THR A 170 -11.23 -39.32 11.64
C THR A 170 -11.51 -38.39 12.83
N SER A 171 -10.91 -38.65 14.00
CA SER A 171 -11.02 -37.84 15.22
C SER A 171 -9.83 -38.05 16.16
N LEU A 172 -9.31 -36.96 16.75
CA LEU A 172 -8.25 -36.96 17.78
C LEU A 172 -8.77 -36.47 19.15
N SER A 173 -10.05 -36.71 19.47
CA SER A 173 -10.71 -36.18 20.68
C SER A 173 -10.07 -36.58 22.03
N GLY A 174 -9.11 -37.50 22.06
CA GLY A 174 -8.36 -37.90 23.25
C GLY A 174 -7.03 -37.16 23.47
N LEU A 175 -6.61 -36.28 22.55
CA LEU A 175 -5.35 -35.56 22.67
C LEU A 175 -5.54 -34.26 23.48
N THR A 176 -4.83 -34.14 24.61
CA THR A 176 -4.90 -32.98 25.51
C THR A 176 -3.78 -31.96 25.30
N THR A 177 -2.85 -32.23 24.38
CA THR A 177 -1.73 -31.35 23.98
C THR A 177 -1.92 -30.87 22.54
N ALA A 178 -1.53 -29.63 22.26
CA ALA A 178 -1.70 -29.02 20.94
C ALA A 178 -0.79 -29.69 19.88
N LEU A 179 -1.33 -29.93 18.67
CA LEU A 179 -0.52 -30.34 17.52
C LEU A 179 0.27 -29.15 16.96
N SER A 180 1.52 -29.39 16.57
CA SER A 180 2.29 -28.39 15.81
C SER A 180 1.68 -28.17 14.41
N ILE A 181 1.98 -27.02 13.80
CA ILE A 181 1.51 -26.69 12.45
C ILE A 181 2.03 -27.72 11.44
N ASP A 182 3.29 -28.14 11.56
CA ASP A 182 3.92 -29.17 10.69
C ASP A 182 3.24 -30.54 10.81
N GLN A 183 2.55 -30.78 11.92
CA GLN A 183 1.76 -31.99 12.17
C GLN A 183 0.27 -31.83 11.85
N GLY A 184 -0.11 -30.76 11.15
CA GLY A 184 -1.50 -30.55 10.69
C GLY A 184 -2.44 -29.98 11.75
N GLY A 185 -1.93 -29.34 12.80
CA GLY A 185 -2.72 -28.76 13.91
C GLY A 185 -3.74 -27.67 13.52
N THR A 186 -3.81 -27.29 12.24
CA THR A 186 -4.81 -26.32 11.73
C THR A 186 -6.04 -26.99 11.12
N GLY A 187 -5.99 -28.28 10.78
CA GLY A 187 -7.09 -28.97 10.08
C GLY A 187 -7.29 -28.54 8.62
N ALA A 188 -6.39 -27.74 8.03
CA ALA A 188 -6.52 -27.23 6.66
C ALA A 188 -5.73 -28.05 5.63
N LYS A 189 -6.29 -28.19 4.41
CA LYS A 189 -5.65 -28.88 3.27
C LYS A 189 -4.84 -27.98 2.34
N THR A 190 -4.88 -26.66 2.56
CA THR A 190 -4.16 -25.67 1.75
C THR A 190 -3.51 -24.63 2.66
N ALA A 191 -2.43 -23.99 2.20
CA ALA A 191 -1.79 -22.90 2.94
C ALA A 191 -2.76 -21.74 3.24
N ALA A 192 -3.71 -21.48 2.34
CA ALA A 192 -4.76 -20.48 2.55
C ALA A 192 -5.73 -20.88 3.68
N GLY A 193 -6.17 -22.14 3.69
CA GLY A 193 -7.01 -22.66 4.77
C GLY A 193 -6.31 -22.65 6.12
N ALA A 194 -5.01 -22.95 6.16
CA ALA A 194 -4.23 -22.96 7.41
C ALA A 194 -4.15 -21.56 8.02
N ARG A 195 -3.88 -20.53 7.19
CA ARG A 195 -3.89 -19.12 7.61
C ARG A 195 -5.27 -18.67 8.11
N SER A 196 -6.35 -19.13 7.46
CA SER A 196 -7.72 -18.85 7.89
C SER A 196 -8.03 -19.47 9.25
N ASN A 197 -7.66 -20.72 9.46
CA ASN A 197 -7.96 -21.45 10.70
C ASN A 197 -7.16 -20.94 11.91
N ILE A 198 -5.95 -20.42 11.70
CA ILE A 198 -5.16 -19.76 12.75
C ILE A 198 -5.61 -18.30 12.97
N SER A 199 -6.49 -17.74 12.14
CA SER A 199 -6.83 -16.30 12.16
C SER A 199 -5.60 -15.40 12.05
N ALA A 200 -4.54 -15.85 11.37
CA ALA A 200 -3.23 -15.21 11.39
C ALA A 200 -3.28 -13.72 10.98
N ALA A 201 -4.18 -13.37 10.06
CA ALA A 201 -4.35 -11.98 9.62
C ALA A 201 -5.44 -11.20 10.38
N SER A 202 -6.34 -11.86 11.11
CA SER A 202 -7.56 -11.26 11.66
C SER A 202 -7.48 -10.91 13.16
N SER A 203 -6.49 -11.41 13.90
CA SER A 203 -6.44 -11.25 15.36
C SER A 203 -5.06 -10.92 15.95
N GLY A 204 -4.02 -10.73 15.12
CA GLY A 204 -2.65 -10.43 15.57
C GLY A 204 -2.11 -9.12 15.04
N ALA A 205 -1.16 -8.52 15.77
CA ALA A 205 -0.29 -7.50 15.20
C ALA A 205 0.58 -8.15 14.11
N ASN A 206 0.33 -7.79 12.85
CA ASN A 206 1.01 -8.35 11.67
C ASN A 206 2.42 -7.75 11.45
N SER A 207 3.13 -7.39 12.52
CA SER A 207 4.45 -6.73 12.46
C SER A 207 5.55 -7.64 11.90
N ASP A 208 5.29 -8.94 11.84
CA ASP A 208 6.13 -9.97 11.23
C ASP A 208 5.99 -10.04 9.69
N ILE A 209 4.96 -9.39 9.11
CA ILE A 209 4.80 -9.29 7.66
C ILE A 209 5.77 -8.25 7.11
N THR A 210 6.94 -8.71 6.67
CA THR A 210 7.99 -7.88 6.08
C THR A 210 7.80 -7.61 4.57
N SER A 211 6.90 -8.35 3.90
CA SER A 211 6.58 -8.17 2.49
C SER A 211 5.16 -8.64 2.14
N ILE A 212 4.44 -7.85 1.33
CA ILE A 212 3.14 -8.17 0.74
C ILE A 212 3.28 -8.11 -0.79
N SER A 213 3.92 -9.12 -1.40
CA SER A 213 4.19 -9.17 -2.84
C SER A 213 3.02 -9.71 -3.68
N GLY A 214 2.00 -10.31 -3.06
CA GLY A 214 0.86 -10.95 -3.73
C GLY A 214 -0.43 -10.11 -3.79
N LEU A 215 -0.39 -8.83 -3.42
CA LEU A 215 -1.59 -7.99 -3.35
C LEU A 215 -1.97 -7.47 -4.73
N THR A 216 -3.07 -8.00 -5.28
CA THR A 216 -3.62 -7.57 -6.57
C THR A 216 -4.76 -6.55 -6.43
N THR A 217 -5.20 -6.26 -5.21
CA THR A 217 -6.29 -5.32 -4.89
C THR A 217 -5.79 -4.29 -3.88
N ALA A 218 -5.96 -3.00 -4.16
CA ALA A 218 -5.52 -1.94 -3.25
C ALA A 218 -6.18 -2.07 -1.86
N LEU A 219 -5.38 -1.90 -0.80
CA LEU A 219 -5.90 -1.81 0.57
C LEU A 219 -6.62 -0.47 0.76
N SER A 220 -7.77 -0.52 1.42
CA SER A 220 -8.49 0.69 1.85
C SER A 220 -7.67 1.45 2.90
N VAL A 221 -7.84 2.77 3.02
CA VAL A 221 -6.96 3.64 3.81
C VAL A 221 -6.75 3.16 5.26
N PRO A 222 -7.79 2.76 6.03
CA PRO A 222 -7.62 2.18 7.37
C PRO A 222 -6.78 0.89 7.44
N GLN A 223 -6.65 0.16 6.34
CA GLN A 223 -5.87 -1.09 6.28
C GLN A 223 -4.62 -0.99 5.39
N GLY A 224 -4.35 0.15 4.76
CA GLY A 224 -3.04 0.46 4.17
C GLY A 224 -2.03 0.75 5.28
N GLY A 225 -0.81 0.24 5.14
CA GLY A 225 0.28 0.28 6.15
C GLY A 225 0.74 1.66 6.63
N THR A 226 -0.01 2.73 6.37
CA THR A 226 0.19 4.05 6.96
C THR A 226 -0.28 4.12 8.40
N GLY A 227 -1.05 3.15 8.91
CA GLY A 227 -1.59 3.17 10.29
C GLY A 227 -2.60 4.30 10.56
N ALA A 228 -3.26 4.81 9.52
CA ALA A 228 -4.11 5.98 9.59
C ALA A 228 -5.59 5.63 9.41
N THR A 229 -6.45 6.06 10.32
CA THR A 229 -7.92 5.87 10.24
C THR A 229 -8.65 6.96 9.45
N SER A 230 -7.93 7.97 8.95
CA SER A 230 -8.47 9.06 8.14
C SER A 230 -7.57 9.37 6.94
N ALA A 231 -8.16 9.87 5.86
CA ALA A 231 -7.42 10.28 4.67
C ALA A 231 -6.37 11.38 4.97
N VAL A 232 -6.59 12.20 6.00
CA VAL A 232 -5.64 13.25 6.43
C VAL A 232 -4.39 12.63 7.03
N ASN A 233 -4.54 11.71 7.98
CA ASN A 233 -3.41 11.07 8.65
C ASN A 233 -2.63 10.15 7.69
N ALA A 234 -3.30 9.53 6.72
CA ALA A 234 -2.64 8.69 5.73
C ALA A 234 -1.69 9.49 4.82
N ARG A 235 -2.12 10.70 4.42
CA ARG A 235 -1.28 11.63 3.64
C ARG A 235 -0.06 12.12 4.43
N ALA A 236 -0.23 12.38 5.73
CA ALA A 236 0.87 12.77 6.61
C ALA A 236 1.92 11.65 6.75
N ASN A 237 1.47 10.42 6.97
CA ASN A 237 2.36 9.27 7.18
C ASN A 237 3.08 8.80 5.90
N LEU A 238 2.59 9.18 4.72
CA LEU A 238 3.27 8.95 3.43
C LEU A 238 4.25 10.07 3.03
N PHE A 239 4.42 11.11 3.86
CA PHE A 239 5.22 12.30 3.51
C PHE A 239 4.80 12.99 2.19
N ALA A 240 3.56 12.77 1.73
CA ALA A 240 3.13 13.18 0.40
C ALA A 240 3.20 14.69 0.17
N ALA A 241 3.09 15.49 1.24
CA ALA A 241 3.18 16.95 1.16
C ALA A 241 4.58 17.53 1.51
N GLN A 242 5.50 16.72 2.03
CA GLN A 242 6.73 17.22 2.65
C GLN A 242 7.97 17.09 1.74
N LEU A 243 7.96 16.22 0.72
CA LEU A 243 9.14 15.91 -0.10
C LEU A 243 8.91 15.68 -1.61
N GLY A 244 7.72 15.97 -2.16
CA GLY A 244 7.38 15.64 -3.56
C GLY A 244 6.86 16.80 -4.42
N ALA A 245 7.01 16.68 -5.74
CA ALA A 245 6.32 17.56 -6.69
C ALA A 245 4.80 17.28 -6.63
N ASN A 246 4.03 18.22 -6.07
CA ASN A 246 2.59 18.11 -5.83
C ASN A 246 1.73 18.34 -7.09
N SER A 247 2.20 17.91 -8.25
CA SER A 247 1.52 18.14 -9.54
C SER A 247 0.16 17.45 -9.66
N ASP A 248 -0.10 16.48 -8.80
CA ASP A 248 -1.35 15.73 -8.65
C ASP A 248 -2.39 16.45 -7.77
N ILE A 249 -2.01 17.50 -7.03
CA ILE A 249 -2.95 18.34 -6.28
C ILE A 249 -3.64 19.31 -7.25
N THR A 250 -4.82 18.92 -7.73
CA THR A 250 -5.63 19.72 -8.68
C THR A 250 -6.55 20.74 -7.98
N SER A 251 -6.75 20.65 -6.67
CA SER A 251 -7.54 21.59 -5.87
C SER A 251 -7.16 21.58 -4.38
N LEU A 252 -7.21 22.75 -3.72
CA LEU A 252 -6.87 23.01 -2.32
C LEU A 252 -8.08 23.53 -1.50
N ASN A 253 -9.27 22.99 -1.75
CA ASN A 253 -10.54 23.46 -1.14
C ASN A 253 -10.60 23.45 0.41
N GLY A 254 -9.67 22.78 1.10
CA GLY A 254 -9.65 22.66 2.57
C GLY A 254 -8.69 23.60 3.29
N LEU A 255 -7.99 24.48 2.58
CA LEU A 255 -6.96 25.32 3.17
C LEU A 255 -7.56 26.65 3.69
N THR A 256 -7.43 26.88 4.99
CA THR A 256 -7.96 28.07 5.67
C THR A 256 -6.92 29.17 5.90
N THR A 257 -5.66 28.95 5.53
CA THR A 257 -4.54 29.91 5.63
C THR A 257 -3.97 30.18 4.23
N ALA A 258 -3.74 31.45 3.89
CA ALA A 258 -3.26 31.83 2.55
C ALA A 258 -1.85 31.25 2.25
N LEU A 259 -1.63 30.74 1.03
CA LEU A 259 -0.29 30.40 0.55
C LEU A 259 0.50 31.69 0.25
N SER A 260 1.80 31.66 0.55
CA SER A 260 2.72 32.68 0.04
C SER A 260 2.80 32.65 -1.49
N ILE A 261 3.19 33.78 -2.09
CA ILE A 261 3.36 33.89 -3.55
C ILE A 261 4.41 32.89 -4.05
N ASP A 262 5.51 32.71 -3.30
CA ASP A 262 6.60 31.76 -3.63
C ASP A 262 6.15 30.30 -3.60
N GLN A 263 5.06 30.01 -2.89
CA GLN A 263 4.43 28.69 -2.85
C GLN A 263 3.26 28.56 -3.84
N GLY A 264 3.07 29.51 -4.76
CA GLY A 264 2.04 29.44 -5.79
C GLY A 264 0.66 29.97 -5.36
N GLY A 265 0.59 30.79 -4.30
CA GLY A 265 -0.67 31.35 -3.77
C GLY A 265 -1.51 32.21 -4.72
N THR A 266 -1.04 32.47 -5.94
CA THR A 266 -1.79 33.18 -6.99
C THR A 266 -2.53 32.25 -7.95
N GLY A 267 -2.24 30.94 -7.95
CA GLY A 267 -2.81 29.98 -8.90
C GLY A 267 -2.40 30.19 -10.37
N ALA A 268 -1.45 31.07 -10.65
CA ALA A 268 -1.05 31.44 -12.01
C ALA A 268 0.14 30.62 -12.54
N LYS A 269 0.10 30.23 -13.82
CA LYS A 269 1.19 29.51 -14.51
C LYS A 269 2.24 30.41 -15.19
N THR A 270 2.01 31.71 -15.24
CA THR A 270 2.90 32.70 -15.86
C THR A 270 3.01 33.93 -14.97
N ALA A 271 4.11 34.66 -15.05
CA ALA A 271 4.30 35.91 -14.30
C ALA A 271 3.20 36.95 -14.63
N ALA A 272 2.71 36.98 -15.87
CA ALA A 272 1.61 37.87 -16.28
C ALA A 272 0.29 37.53 -15.57
N ASN A 273 -0.08 36.25 -15.52
CA ASN A 273 -1.29 35.80 -14.84
C ASN A 273 -1.18 35.99 -13.31
N ALA A 274 0.02 35.83 -12.74
CA ALA A 274 0.24 36.05 -11.31
C ALA A 274 0.00 37.51 -10.92
N ARG A 275 0.52 38.46 -11.71
CA ARG A 275 0.26 39.90 -11.52
C ARG A 275 -1.21 40.25 -11.67
N SER A 276 -1.90 39.63 -12.65
CA SER A 276 -3.34 39.80 -12.84
C SER A 276 -4.14 39.30 -11.64
N ASN A 277 -3.82 38.12 -11.12
CA ASN A 277 -4.54 37.49 -10.01
C ASN A 277 -4.34 38.20 -8.68
N ILE A 278 -3.18 38.83 -8.46
CA ILE A 278 -2.93 39.68 -7.28
C ILE A 278 -3.59 41.07 -7.43
N GLY A 279 -4.01 41.48 -8.64
CA GLY A 279 -4.56 42.81 -8.89
C GLY A 279 -3.51 43.93 -8.80
N ALA A 280 -2.21 43.59 -8.80
CA ALA A 280 -1.11 44.50 -8.50
C ALA A 280 -1.05 45.75 -9.39
N ALA A 281 -1.65 45.73 -10.59
CA ALA A 281 -1.71 46.89 -11.49
C ALA A 281 -3.08 47.60 -11.54
N ALA A 282 -4.16 46.94 -11.09
CA ALA A 282 -5.54 47.42 -11.26
C ALA A 282 -6.13 48.03 -9.99
N SER A 283 -5.62 47.67 -8.81
CA SER A 283 -6.16 48.14 -7.53
C SER A 283 -5.05 48.19 -6.47
N GLY A 284 -4.28 49.26 -6.47
CA GLY A 284 -3.23 49.50 -5.48
C GLY A 284 -2.52 50.83 -5.69
N SER A 285 -1.97 51.41 -4.62
CA SER A 285 -0.95 52.46 -4.75
C SER A 285 0.31 51.83 -5.31
N ASN A 286 0.58 52.07 -6.60
CA ASN A 286 1.75 51.54 -7.32
C ASN A 286 3.07 52.25 -6.95
N SER A 287 3.21 52.72 -5.70
CA SER A 287 4.39 53.45 -5.22
C SER A 287 5.65 52.59 -5.14
N ASP A 288 5.48 51.26 -5.19
CA ASP A 288 6.54 50.26 -5.26
C ASP A 288 7.13 50.09 -6.67
N ILE A 289 6.47 50.61 -7.72
CA ILE A 289 7.01 50.62 -9.08
C ILE A 289 8.09 51.71 -9.18
N THR A 290 9.35 51.30 -9.07
CA THR A 290 10.52 52.21 -9.18
C THR A 290 10.99 52.42 -10.62
N ALA A 291 10.65 51.52 -11.55
CA ALA A 291 10.97 51.64 -12.97
C ALA A 291 9.97 50.88 -13.85
N ILE A 292 9.71 51.41 -15.06
CA ILE A 292 8.94 50.73 -16.12
C ILE A 292 9.87 50.52 -17.31
N ASN A 293 10.60 49.40 -17.31
CA ASN A 293 11.51 49.03 -18.41
C ASN A 293 10.75 48.18 -19.46
N GLY A 294 10.97 48.45 -20.75
CA GLY A 294 10.40 47.64 -21.84
C GLY A 294 9.04 48.10 -22.37
N LEU A 295 8.63 49.33 -22.07
CA LEU A 295 7.43 49.91 -22.65
C LEU A 295 7.63 50.15 -24.16
N THR A 296 6.94 49.37 -25.00
CA THR A 296 7.01 49.49 -26.47
C THR A 296 5.92 50.40 -27.04
N THR A 297 4.95 50.82 -26.22
CA THR A 297 3.82 51.69 -26.61
C THR A 297 3.75 52.90 -25.68
N ALA A 298 3.58 54.11 -26.22
CA ALA A 298 3.46 55.32 -25.41
C ALA A 298 2.28 55.25 -24.42
N LEU A 299 2.46 55.79 -23.21
CA LEU A 299 1.36 55.97 -22.26
C LEU A 299 0.43 57.09 -22.73
N SER A 300 -0.88 56.90 -22.59
CA SER A 300 -1.83 57.99 -22.81
C SER A 300 -1.85 58.94 -21.60
N VAL A 301 -2.44 60.13 -21.75
CA VAL A 301 -2.35 61.19 -20.74
C VAL A 301 -2.83 60.74 -19.34
N PRO A 302 -4.00 60.06 -19.20
CA PRO A 302 -4.43 59.49 -17.91
C PRO A 302 -3.44 58.56 -17.22
N GLN A 303 -2.57 57.86 -17.97
CA GLN A 303 -1.58 56.92 -17.42
C GLN A 303 -0.21 57.56 -17.21
N GLY A 304 0.04 58.76 -17.75
CA GLY A 304 1.36 59.39 -17.82
C GLY A 304 1.87 60.01 -16.51
N GLY A 305 1.37 59.58 -15.34
CA GLY A 305 1.86 60.01 -14.02
C GLY A 305 1.67 61.49 -13.67
N THR A 306 1.10 62.31 -14.56
CA THR A 306 0.88 63.75 -14.33
C THR A 306 -0.33 64.05 -13.45
N GLY A 307 -1.15 63.05 -13.10
CA GLY A 307 -2.39 63.25 -12.36
C GLY A 307 -3.51 63.93 -13.16
N SER A 308 -3.38 64.03 -14.49
CA SER A 308 -4.40 64.62 -15.36
C SER A 308 -4.90 63.65 -16.41
N SER A 309 -6.19 63.73 -16.75
CA SER A 309 -6.80 62.99 -17.86
C SER A 309 -6.80 63.75 -19.19
N SER A 310 -6.33 65.01 -19.22
CA SER A 310 -6.31 65.87 -20.41
C SER A 310 -4.91 66.40 -20.70
N ALA A 311 -4.59 66.56 -21.99
CA ALA A 311 -3.28 67.10 -22.39
C ALA A 311 -3.02 68.50 -21.80
N ALA A 312 -4.06 69.32 -21.64
CA ALA A 312 -3.94 70.64 -21.02
C ALA A 312 -3.56 70.56 -19.54
N GLY A 313 -4.25 69.73 -18.76
CA GLY A 313 -3.94 69.56 -17.34
C GLY A 313 -2.59 68.87 -17.12
N ALA A 314 -2.18 67.93 -17.98
CA ALA A 314 -0.85 67.32 -17.92
C ALA A 314 0.27 68.37 -18.10
N ARG A 315 0.11 69.28 -19.06
CA ARG A 315 1.05 70.40 -19.25
C ARG A 315 1.09 71.34 -18.05
N ALA A 316 -0.06 71.62 -17.43
CA ALA A 316 -0.14 72.44 -16.23
C ALA A 316 0.58 71.80 -15.04
N ASN A 317 0.35 70.50 -14.81
CA ASN A 317 0.95 69.76 -13.70
C ASN A 317 2.46 69.57 -13.85
N LEU A 318 2.97 69.56 -15.08
CA LEU A 318 4.41 69.58 -15.38
C LEU A 318 5.04 70.98 -15.32
N PHE A 319 4.26 72.04 -15.08
CA PHE A 319 4.70 73.44 -15.18
C PHE A 319 5.36 73.79 -16.52
N ALA A 320 5.03 73.06 -17.59
CA ALA A 320 5.79 73.04 -18.84
C ALA A 320 5.84 74.39 -19.57
N ALA A 321 4.98 75.35 -19.20
CA ALA A 321 4.94 76.69 -19.77
C ALA A 321 5.07 77.81 -18.71
N GLN A 322 5.15 77.48 -17.42
CA GLN A 322 5.06 78.46 -16.32
C GLN A 322 6.43 78.76 -15.69
N LEU A 323 7.35 77.80 -15.69
CA LEU A 323 8.67 77.93 -15.06
C LEU A 323 9.75 77.34 -15.98
N GLY A 324 10.20 78.12 -16.97
CA GLY A 324 11.29 77.70 -17.84
C GLY A 324 11.49 78.61 -19.04
N ALA A 325 12.73 78.63 -19.56
CA ALA A 325 12.98 79.13 -20.90
C ALA A 325 12.38 78.13 -21.90
N ASN A 326 11.26 78.47 -22.52
CA ASN A 326 10.54 77.64 -23.51
C ASN A 326 11.27 77.57 -24.87
N SER A 327 12.60 77.44 -24.84
CA SER A 327 13.49 77.46 -26.01
C SER A 327 13.35 76.23 -26.91
N ASP A 328 12.74 75.17 -26.37
CA ASP A 328 12.33 73.95 -27.07
C ASP A 328 11.05 74.13 -27.91
N ILE A 329 10.27 75.19 -27.67
CA ILE A 329 9.12 75.53 -28.52
C ILE A 329 9.63 76.14 -29.82
N THR A 330 9.76 75.30 -30.84
CA THR A 330 10.23 75.69 -32.19
C THR A 330 9.11 76.16 -33.12
N SER A 331 7.84 75.97 -32.74
CA SER A 331 6.66 76.44 -33.48
C SER A 331 5.48 76.74 -32.56
N LEU A 332 4.81 77.86 -32.82
CA LEU A 332 3.55 78.26 -32.16
C LEU A 332 2.39 78.37 -33.18
N SER A 333 2.41 77.58 -34.26
CA SER A 333 1.44 77.66 -35.36
C SER A 333 -0.04 77.48 -34.97
N GLY A 334 -0.32 76.99 -33.75
CA GLY A 334 -1.67 76.86 -33.19
C GLY A 334 -2.13 78.02 -32.30
N LEU A 335 -1.32 79.07 -32.12
CA LEU A 335 -1.68 80.20 -31.27
C LEU A 335 -2.62 81.16 -32.01
N THR A 336 -3.85 81.31 -31.52
CA THR A 336 -4.86 82.22 -32.11
C THR A 336 -4.83 83.63 -31.52
N THR A 337 -4.01 83.87 -30.49
CA THR A 337 -3.86 85.17 -29.82
C THR A 337 -2.52 85.78 -30.19
N ALA A 338 -2.51 87.02 -30.65
CA ALA A 338 -1.26 87.72 -30.97
C ALA A 338 -0.37 87.87 -29.73
N LEU A 339 0.94 87.64 -29.87
CA LEU A 339 1.92 87.95 -28.83
C LEU A 339 2.08 89.46 -28.72
N SER A 340 2.16 89.98 -27.49
CA SER A 340 2.52 91.38 -27.29
C SER A 340 3.97 91.63 -27.75
N VAL A 341 4.31 92.90 -28.02
CA VAL A 341 5.70 93.30 -28.31
C VAL A 341 6.63 92.90 -27.16
N THR A 342 6.19 93.02 -25.91
CA THR A 342 6.96 92.62 -24.72
C THR A 342 7.16 91.10 -24.60
N GLN A 343 6.29 90.31 -25.23
CA GLN A 343 6.38 88.84 -25.28
C GLN A 343 7.06 88.35 -26.57
N GLY A 344 7.72 89.22 -27.33
CA GLY A 344 8.46 88.85 -28.54
C GLY A 344 7.62 88.83 -29.83
N GLY A 345 6.44 89.45 -29.83
CA GLY A 345 5.52 89.52 -30.97
C GLY A 345 6.05 90.25 -32.22
N THR A 346 7.28 90.76 -32.19
CA THR A 346 7.96 91.34 -33.36
C THR A 346 8.66 90.28 -34.21
N GLY A 347 8.85 89.05 -33.73
CA GLY A 347 9.60 88.01 -34.43
C GLY A 347 11.09 88.31 -34.62
N ALA A 348 11.61 89.34 -33.96
CA ALA A 348 12.98 89.81 -34.11
C ALA A 348 13.82 89.55 -32.85
N LYS A 349 15.09 89.16 -33.04
CA LYS A 349 16.06 88.92 -31.95
C LYS A 349 16.86 90.17 -31.54
N THR A 350 16.72 91.28 -32.27
CA THR A 350 17.43 92.54 -32.01
C THR A 350 16.49 93.74 -32.11
N ALA A 351 16.81 94.83 -31.41
CA ALA A 351 16.01 96.05 -31.45
C ALA A 351 15.92 96.66 -32.87
N THR A 352 16.98 96.52 -33.68
CA THR A 352 16.99 96.98 -35.07
C THR A 352 16.02 96.18 -35.94
N ALA A 353 16.04 94.85 -35.87
CA ALA A 353 15.09 94.02 -36.61
C ALA A 353 13.66 94.19 -36.09
N ALA A 354 13.47 94.42 -34.78
CA ALA A 354 12.16 94.70 -34.21
C ALA A 354 11.57 96.02 -34.75
N ARG A 355 12.38 97.07 -34.86
CA ARG A 355 11.96 98.33 -35.50
C ARG A 355 11.65 98.15 -36.98
N ALA A 356 12.47 97.39 -37.70
CA ALA A 356 12.23 97.10 -39.12
C ALA A 356 10.90 96.35 -39.34
N ASN A 357 10.62 95.33 -38.52
CA ASN A 357 9.37 94.55 -38.60
C ASN A 357 8.13 95.39 -38.25
N LEU A 358 8.31 96.49 -37.51
CA LEU A 358 7.26 97.44 -37.16
C LEU A 358 7.23 98.68 -38.09
N PHE A 359 8.10 98.74 -39.11
CA PHE A 359 8.30 99.93 -39.95
C PHE A 359 8.58 101.22 -39.16
N ALA A 360 9.24 101.10 -38.01
CA ALA A 360 9.61 102.21 -37.14
C ALA A 360 10.99 102.78 -37.55
N GLY A 361 11.05 104.09 -37.80
CA GLY A 361 12.31 104.80 -38.08
C GLY A 361 13.28 104.83 -36.90
N GLY A 362 14.52 105.20 -37.19
CA GLY A 362 15.56 105.46 -36.21
C GLY A 362 15.23 106.68 -35.34
N ILE A 363 15.70 106.66 -34.10
CA ILE A 363 15.45 107.76 -33.14
C ILE A 363 16.39 108.92 -33.48
N PRO A 364 15.90 110.10 -33.91
CA PRO A 364 16.74 111.26 -34.20
C PRO A 364 17.51 111.71 -32.95
N THR A 365 18.69 112.28 -33.15
CA THR A 365 19.48 112.91 -32.07
C THR A 365 19.46 114.41 -32.23
N ALA A 366 19.40 115.19 -31.15
CA ALA A 366 19.36 116.64 -31.22
C ALA A 366 19.97 117.31 -29.99
N LEU A 367 20.47 118.52 -30.18
CA LEU A 367 20.75 119.50 -29.12
C LEU A 367 19.73 120.63 -29.23
N ASN A 368 18.78 120.66 -28.29
CA ASN A 368 17.76 121.71 -28.23
C ASN A 368 18.27 122.92 -27.43
N SER A 369 18.95 123.84 -28.10
CA SER A 369 19.46 125.07 -27.49
C SER A 369 19.34 126.25 -28.47
N ALA A 370 19.61 127.48 -28.01
CA ALA A 370 19.61 128.66 -28.90
C ALA A 370 20.62 128.55 -30.06
N GLN A 371 21.64 127.70 -29.91
CA GLN A 371 22.62 127.32 -30.92
C GLN A 371 22.64 125.79 -31.01
N GLY A 372 21.63 125.25 -31.68
CA GLY A 372 21.24 123.85 -31.60
C GLY A 372 21.36 123.10 -32.91
N TRP A 373 21.09 121.80 -32.86
CA TRP A 373 21.06 120.95 -34.03
C TRP A 373 20.09 119.79 -33.86
N TRP A 374 19.59 119.25 -34.97
CA TRP A 374 18.82 118.03 -35.04
C TRP A 374 19.37 117.15 -36.16
N LYS A 375 19.52 115.85 -35.93
CA LYS A 375 20.02 114.86 -36.88
C LYS A 375 19.04 113.71 -37.02
N CYS A 376 18.57 113.50 -38.24
CA CYS A 376 17.79 112.32 -38.60
C CYS A 376 18.64 111.06 -38.47
N ALA A 377 18.21 110.08 -37.68
CA ALA A 377 18.92 108.81 -37.56
C ALA A 377 18.76 107.91 -38.80
N ASP A 378 17.67 108.05 -39.56
CA ASP A 378 17.43 107.26 -40.77
C ASP A 378 18.23 107.78 -41.98
N THR A 379 18.22 109.09 -42.19
CA THR A 379 18.79 109.71 -43.41
C THR A 379 20.13 110.38 -43.19
N GLY A 380 20.55 110.55 -41.93
CA GLY A 380 21.77 111.29 -41.58
C GLY A 380 21.67 112.81 -41.74
N ARG A 381 20.55 113.36 -42.26
CA ARG A 381 20.37 114.82 -42.44
C ARG A 381 20.45 115.55 -41.11
N ILE A 382 21.27 116.60 -41.09
CA ILE A 382 21.49 117.48 -39.95
C ILE A 382 20.95 118.86 -40.29
N PHE A 383 20.19 119.43 -39.37
CA PHE A 383 19.73 120.81 -39.38
C PHE A 383 20.35 121.48 -38.17
N GLN A 384 21.10 122.56 -38.38
CA GLN A 384 21.73 123.33 -37.30
C GLN A 384 21.22 124.76 -37.35
N HIS A 385 20.99 125.35 -36.20
CA HIS A 385 20.40 126.68 -36.11
C HIS A 385 21.04 127.50 -35.00
N GLY A 386 20.92 128.81 -35.15
CA GLY A 386 21.07 129.72 -34.03
C GLY A 386 21.22 131.17 -34.44
N LYS A 387 21.70 131.99 -33.51
CA LYS A 387 21.81 133.45 -33.65
C LYS A 387 23.24 133.90 -33.35
N VAL A 388 23.83 134.65 -34.26
CA VAL A 388 25.22 135.12 -34.15
C VAL A 388 25.30 136.61 -34.45
N ALA A 389 26.18 137.32 -33.76
CA ALA A 389 26.60 138.66 -34.12
C ALA A 389 27.87 138.56 -34.99
N ILE A 390 27.82 138.99 -36.24
CA ILE A 390 28.90 138.89 -37.22
C ILE A 390 29.37 140.27 -37.68
N THR A 391 30.68 140.44 -37.81
CA THR A 391 31.28 141.55 -38.56
C THR A 391 31.64 141.04 -39.96
N SER A 392 31.70 141.92 -40.97
CA SER A 392 32.04 141.50 -42.33
C SER A 392 33.37 140.74 -42.36
N GLY A 393 33.38 139.53 -42.91
CA GLY A 393 34.54 138.62 -42.92
C GLY A 393 34.64 137.65 -41.73
N SER A 394 33.76 137.77 -40.72
CA SER A 394 33.68 136.80 -39.61
C SER A 394 33.12 135.45 -40.05
N GLN A 395 33.49 134.40 -39.31
CA GLN A 395 32.96 133.05 -39.48
C GLN A 395 31.91 132.75 -38.41
N LEU A 396 30.82 132.13 -38.83
CA LEU A 396 29.88 131.46 -37.94
C LEU A 396 30.25 129.99 -37.83
N THR A 397 30.67 129.54 -36.65
CA THR A 397 30.88 128.12 -36.38
C THR A 397 29.55 127.43 -36.10
N PHE A 398 29.30 126.30 -36.76
CA PHE A 398 28.14 125.47 -36.49
C PHE A 398 28.29 124.72 -35.15
N PRO A 399 27.19 124.44 -34.42
CA PRO A 399 27.20 123.70 -33.17
C PRO A 399 27.93 122.35 -33.23
N ILE A 400 27.82 121.64 -34.36
CA ILE A 400 28.58 120.45 -34.70
C ILE A 400 29.10 120.54 -36.14
N ALA A 401 30.16 119.80 -36.47
CA ALA A 401 30.56 119.64 -37.85
C ALA A 401 29.52 118.80 -38.61
N PHE A 402 29.14 119.22 -39.82
CA PHE A 402 28.49 118.33 -40.77
C PHE A 402 29.50 117.25 -41.18
N PRO A 403 29.22 115.95 -40.98
CA PRO A 403 30.16 114.87 -41.27
C PRO A 403 30.70 114.87 -42.71
N ASN A 404 29.87 115.24 -43.69
CA ASN A 404 30.23 115.21 -45.11
C ASN A 404 30.21 116.60 -45.73
N ALA A 405 29.06 117.29 -45.67
CA ALA A 405 28.91 118.58 -46.35
C ALA A 405 27.80 119.43 -45.73
N CYS A 406 28.02 120.75 -45.72
CA CYS A 406 26.95 121.73 -45.61
C CYS A 406 26.52 122.14 -47.01
N PHE A 407 25.27 121.91 -47.39
CA PHE A 407 24.79 122.21 -48.75
C PHE A 407 23.83 123.41 -48.79
N ALA A 408 23.32 123.85 -47.64
CA ALA A 408 22.51 125.06 -47.56
C ALA A 408 22.78 125.78 -46.23
N VAL A 409 22.97 127.09 -46.30
CA VAL A 409 22.93 127.97 -45.13
C VAL A 409 21.99 129.10 -45.47
N ILE A 410 20.90 129.15 -44.73
CA ILE A 410 19.86 130.15 -44.87
C ILE A 410 20.07 131.14 -43.75
N LEU A 411 20.23 132.41 -44.11
CA LEU A 411 20.27 133.51 -43.16
C LEU A 411 18.89 134.15 -43.05
N THR A 412 18.55 134.58 -41.85
CA THR A 412 17.38 135.40 -41.59
C THR A 412 17.79 136.70 -40.89
N ASP A 413 17.14 137.77 -41.31
CA ASP A 413 17.29 139.10 -40.72
C ASP A 413 16.51 139.16 -39.41
N ASN A 414 17.18 138.78 -38.32
CA ASN A 414 16.47 138.66 -37.05
C ASN A 414 16.00 140.03 -36.51
N ASP A 415 16.62 141.14 -36.93
CA ASP A 415 16.41 142.49 -36.39
C ASP A 415 16.29 143.56 -37.53
N GLY A 416 15.46 143.28 -38.53
CA GLY A 416 15.12 144.16 -39.69
C GLY A 416 16.10 144.07 -40.87
N TYR A 417 15.75 144.60 -42.06
CA TYR A 417 16.52 144.43 -43.30
C TYR A 417 18.03 144.72 -43.12
N LYS A 418 18.87 143.72 -43.36
CA LYS A 418 20.34 143.81 -43.38
C LYS A 418 20.87 143.24 -44.68
N ASP A 419 21.79 143.95 -45.33
CA ASP A 419 22.52 143.45 -46.49
C ASP A 419 23.56 142.41 -46.06
N VAL A 420 23.14 141.16 -45.88
CA VAL A 420 24.02 140.03 -45.51
C VAL A 420 24.07 138.98 -46.62
N GLY A 421 25.29 138.53 -46.94
CA GLY A 421 25.54 137.54 -47.98
C GLY A 421 26.38 136.37 -47.48
N LEU A 422 26.10 135.16 -47.97
CA LEU A 422 26.91 133.98 -47.73
C LEU A 422 28.09 133.95 -48.73
N LEU A 423 29.31 133.88 -48.22
CA LEU A 423 30.52 133.72 -49.05
C LEU A 423 30.85 132.26 -49.33
N GLY A 424 30.35 131.36 -48.48
CA GLY A 424 30.51 129.92 -48.61
C GLY A 424 30.29 129.23 -47.26
N ALA A 425 30.02 127.93 -47.30
CA ALA A 425 29.92 127.08 -46.12
C ALA A 425 30.92 125.94 -46.22
N THR A 426 31.54 125.61 -45.09
CA THR A 426 32.33 124.41 -44.88
C THR A 426 31.51 123.42 -44.07
N THR A 427 32.11 122.30 -43.66
CA THR A 427 31.47 121.39 -42.71
C THR A 427 31.34 121.99 -41.31
N THR A 428 32.18 122.94 -40.93
CA THR A 428 32.29 123.46 -39.55
C THR A 428 31.81 124.88 -39.37
N TYR A 429 31.83 125.68 -40.43
CA TYR A 429 31.46 127.08 -40.35
C TYR A 429 30.93 127.62 -41.67
N ALA A 430 30.23 128.74 -41.62
CA ALA A 430 29.88 129.55 -42.78
C ALA A 430 30.52 130.94 -42.68
N SER A 431 31.01 131.44 -43.81
CA SER A 431 31.57 132.78 -43.93
C SER A 431 30.54 133.73 -44.52
N PHE A 432 30.47 134.94 -43.99
CA PHE A 432 29.48 135.93 -44.38
C PHE A 432 30.09 137.30 -44.65
N THR A 433 29.41 138.07 -45.49
CA THR A 433 29.70 139.48 -45.75
C THR A 433 28.50 140.34 -45.35
N SER A 434 28.76 141.56 -44.90
CA SER A 434 27.74 142.57 -44.60
C SER A 434 28.05 143.87 -45.34
N GLY A 435 27.06 144.42 -46.04
CA GLY A 435 27.13 145.75 -46.66
C GLY A 435 26.92 146.89 -45.65
N SER A 436 26.41 146.59 -44.45
CA SER A 436 26.27 147.54 -43.35
C SER A 436 27.57 147.61 -42.56
N GLY A 437 28.19 148.80 -42.45
CA GLY A 437 29.36 149.00 -41.59
C GLY A 437 29.02 148.74 -40.12
N GLY A 438 29.69 147.77 -39.49
CA GLY A 438 29.49 147.37 -38.08
C GLY A 438 29.16 145.88 -37.89
N THR A 439 28.84 145.49 -36.65
CA THR A 439 28.43 144.12 -36.29
C THR A 439 26.92 143.96 -36.51
N VAL A 440 26.52 142.92 -37.24
CA VAL A 440 25.12 142.60 -37.56
C VAL A 440 24.74 141.27 -36.91
N THR A 441 23.58 141.21 -36.28
CA THR A 441 23.08 139.95 -35.70
C THR A 441 22.14 139.23 -36.67
N VAL A 442 22.47 137.99 -37.02
CA VAL A 442 21.71 137.16 -37.96
C VAL A 442 21.26 135.85 -37.31
N GLY A 443 20.06 135.40 -37.66
CA GLY A 443 19.65 134.02 -37.46
C GLY A 443 20.16 133.17 -38.62
N TYR A 444 20.45 131.90 -38.38
CA TYR A 444 20.79 130.97 -39.46
C TYR A 444 20.13 129.61 -39.27
N LEU A 445 19.89 128.95 -40.39
CA LEU A 445 19.58 127.53 -40.51
C LEU A 445 20.56 126.92 -41.52
N ALA A 446 21.46 126.09 -41.04
CA ALA A 446 22.38 125.31 -41.87
C ALA A 446 21.89 123.88 -42.02
N ILE A 447 21.96 123.33 -43.22
CA ILE A 447 21.51 121.99 -43.55
C ILE A 447 22.67 121.24 -44.21
N GLY A 448 22.89 120.03 -43.74
CA GLY A 448 23.97 119.15 -44.19
C GLY A 448 23.72 117.72 -43.77
N TYR A 449 24.74 116.87 -43.87
CA TYR A 449 24.70 115.47 -43.44
C TYR A 449 26.10 114.92 -43.18
#